data_AF-A0A3C0ACY7-F1
#
_entry.id   AF-A0A3C0ACY7-F1
#
_cell.length_a   1.000
_cell.length_b   1.000
_cell.length_c   1.000
_cell.angle_alpha   90.00
_cell.angle_beta   90.00
_cell.angle_gamma   90.00
#
_symmetry.space_group_name_H-M   'P 1'
#
loop_
_entity.id
_entity.type
_entity.pdbx_description
1 polymer ?
#
loop_
_entity_poly.entity_id
_entity_poly.type
_entity_poly.pdbx_seq_one_letter_code
_entity_poly.pdbx_strand_id
1 'polypeptide(L)'
;AGVAVAMQDTATGDVSITGNTITSSNNDNNASTPYAGDAIYIDLFGTDVSFEAFNQLRDLTIDGNYLGTDAANTAGQGNAGHGVGIHIEESTIIDRTQISHNVIANNIGDGVNFHREDDARVGRDIVDPIVGEERAVLIYENIITTNSDGIEILAQNGNLTTSDFEIKDNTISTNSRDGIFLHAEADATMLVDIINNQLTLNGFNGIESTTRSTSYDGTDRRDVAGTWVQNNISNNSRHGVLITGRLGNRDMLFIGLDGVDPVTGADRGNLIEANGRDGIQISALLDPVDGRVKIANNSILANSTGGIDLSGGSYTFAGSGLFSSIDNNLIAFNDGKGIDINSNGQTSFIRGNTITENTSDGLEILSANIITVTEDGVTRTIPRFDAVTSVTAIGNFIDNNGGRGVDLQT
;
A
#
# COMPACT_ATOMS: atom_id res chain seq x y z
N ALA A 1 7.77 -25.66 -3.70
CA ALA A 1 6.75 -25.25 -2.72
C ALA A 1 6.22 -26.48 -1.99
N GLY A 2 5.58 -26.33 -0.84
CA GLY A 2 4.84 -27.43 -0.18
C GLY A 2 3.65 -27.90 -1.01
N VAL A 3 2.91 -26.95 -1.60
CA VAL A 3 1.91 -27.17 -2.64
C VAL A 3 2.23 -26.24 -3.81
N ALA A 4 2.28 -26.77 -5.03
CA ALA A 4 2.45 -25.99 -6.25
C ALA A 4 1.30 -26.31 -7.22
N VAL A 5 0.66 -25.27 -7.74
CA VAL A 5 -0.35 -25.39 -8.80
C VAL A 5 0.11 -24.55 -9.98
N ALA A 6 0.16 -25.18 -11.15
CA ALA A 6 0.57 -24.55 -12.40
C ALA A 6 -0.57 -24.66 -13.43
N MET A 7 -0.92 -23.54 -14.04
CA MET A 7 -1.89 -23.42 -15.12
C MET A 7 -1.17 -22.86 -16.34
N GLN A 8 -1.17 -23.63 -17.43
CA GLN A 8 -0.30 -23.40 -18.58
C GLN A 8 -1.10 -23.24 -19.87
N ASP A 9 -0.73 -22.24 -20.66
CA ASP A 9 -1.21 -21.89 -22.01
C ASP A 9 -2.72 -21.62 -22.14
N THR A 10 -3.61 -22.58 -21.84
CA THR A 10 -5.08 -22.44 -22.01
C THR A 10 -5.87 -23.11 -20.89
N ALA A 11 -5.28 -23.21 -19.70
CA ALA A 11 -5.89 -23.92 -18.60
C ALA A 11 -7.04 -23.13 -17.96
N THR A 12 -8.08 -23.84 -17.50
CA THR A 12 -9.14 -23.27 -16.68
C THR A 12 -9.35 -24.16 -15.46
N GLY A 13 -9.47 -23.57 -14.28
CA GLY A 13 -9.52 -24.36 -13.05
C GLY A 13 -10.10 -23.62 -11.85
N ASP A 14 -10.45 -24.43 -10.85
CA ASP A 14 -10.79 -24.02 -9.49
C ASP A 14 -9.84 -24.75 -8.54
N VAL A 15 -9.34 -24.07 -7.51
CA VAL A 15 -8.34 -24.59 -6.57
C VAL A 15 -8.79 -24.32 -5.15
N SER A 16 -8.74 -25.34 -4.29
CA SER A 16 -9.03 -25.19 -2.86
C SER A 16 -7.93 -25.87 -2.05
N ILE A 17 -7.29 -25.10 -1.16
CA ILE A 17 -6.21 -25.56 -0.28
C ILE A 17 -6.59 -25.13 1.14
N THR A 18 -7.08 -26.08 1.94
CA THR A 18 -7.70 -25.77 3.24
C THR A 18 -7.18 -26.63 4.39
N GLY A 19 -7.01 -26.01 5.56
CA GLY A 19 -6.69 -26.70 6.81
C GLY A 19 -5.34 -27.42 6.86
N ASN A 20 -4.37 -27.03 6.01
CA ASN A 20 -3.06 -27.67 5.95
C ASN A 20 -2.08 -27.01 6.94
N THR A 21 -1.07 -27.77 7.36
CA THR A 21 0.13 -27.24 8.01
C THR A 21 1.31 -27.48 7.08
N ILE A 22 1.95 -26.42 6.60
CA ILE A 22 3.06 -26.48 5.65
C ILE A 22 4.23 -25.69 6.22
N THR A 23 5.28 -26.41 6.60
CA THR A 23 6.51 -25.83 7.18
C THR A 23 7.73 -26.47 6.54
N SER A 24 8.86 -25.78 6.65
CA SER A 24 10.19 -26.27 6.28
C SER A 24 10.32 -26.61 4.79
N SER A 25 9.58 -25.93 3.90
CA SER A 25 9.85 -26.01 2.47
C SER A 25 11.19 -25.34 2.17
N ASN A 26 12.02 -26.05 1.39
CA ASN A 26 13.39 -25.63 1.10
C ASN A 26 13.49 -25.07 -0.32
N ASN A 27 14.36 -24.07 -0.50
CA ASN A 27 14.81 -23.62 -1.80
C ASN A 27 15.86 -24.60 -2.35
N ASP A 28 15.66 -25.12 -3.56
CA ASP A 28 16.62 -26.00 -4.24
C ASP A 28 17.79 -25.22 -4.89
N ASN A 29 17.75 -23.88 -4.82
CA ASN A 29 18.66 -22.92 -5.44
C ASN A 29 18.73 -23.03 -6.98
N ASN A 30 17.67 -23.57 -7.60
CA ASN A 30 17.55 -23.61 -9.03
C ASN A 30 16.73 -22.42 -9.54
N ALA A 31 17.35 -21.51 -10.27
CA ALA A 31 16.68 -20.33 -10.83
C ALA A 31 15.60 -20.67 -11.88
N SER A 32 15.54 -21.92 -12.38
CA SER A 32 14.45 -22.37 -13.24
C SER A 32 13.23 -22.89 -12.46
N THR A 33 13.32 -23.02 -11.14
CA THR A 33 12.20 -23.37 -10.28
C THR A 33 11.46 -22.07 -9.95
N PRO A 34 10.18 -21.90 -10.35
CA PRO A 34 9.48 -20.61 -10.24
C PRO A 34 9.16 -20.23 -8.78
N TYR A 35 9.22 -21.19 -7.87
CA TYR A 35 9.04 -20.99 -6.43
C TYR A 35 10.35 -21.21 -5.67
N ALA A 36 10.61 -20.37 -4.68
CA ALA A 36 11.85 -20.38 -3.89
C ALA A 36 11.69 -21.08 -2.53
N GLY A 37 10.86 -22.13 -2.49
CA GLY A 37 10.55 -22.84 -1.25
C GLY A 37 9.34 -22.27 -0.52
N ASP A 38 8.35 -21.77 -1.26
CA ASP A 38 7.05 -21.28 -0.77
C ASP A 38 6.24 -22.37 -0.07
N ALA A 39 5.35 -21.99 0.84
CA ALA A 39 4.40 -22.94 1.41
C ALA A 39 3.37 -23.37 0.34
N ILE A 40 2.68 -22.39 -0.24
CA ILE A 40 1.75 -22.55 -1.36
C ILE A 40 2.21 -21.64 -2.51
N TYR A 41 2.28 -22.18 -3.72
CA TYR A 41 2.59 -21.42 -4.92
C TYR A 41 1.58 -21.68 -6.03
N ILE A 42 1.02 -20.62 -6.61
CA ILE A 42 0.08 -20.66 -7.72
C ILE A 42 0.72 -19.90 -8.89
N ASP A 43 0.77 -20.53 -10.06
CA ASP A 43 1.41 -19.97 -11.26
C ASP A 43 0.48 -20.09 -12.46
N LEU A 44 0.17 -18.97 -13.11
CA LEU A 44 -0.57 -18.92 -14.37
C LEU A 44 0.33 -18.30 -15.44
N PHE A 45 0.83 -19.10 -16.36
CA PHE A 45 1.90 -18.69 -17.28
C PHE A 45 1.75 -19.28 -18.68
N GLY A 46 2.48 -18.69 -19.63
CA GLY A 46 2.60 -19.17 -21.01
C GLY A 46 3.93 -19.86 -21.27
N THR A 47 3.95 -20.82 -22.19
CA THR A 47 5.20 -21.49 -22.59
C THR A 47 5.54 -21.37 -24.07
N ASP A 48 4.57 -20.96 -24.88
CA ASP A 48 4.74 -20.83 -26.32
C ASP A 48 4.76 -19.35 -26.73
N VAL A 49 5.94 -18.84 -27.05
CA VAL A 49 6.11 -17.47 -27.57
C VAL A 49 5.37 -17.19 -28.89
N SER A 50 4.77 -18.20 -29.52
CA SER A 50 3.99 -18.06 -30.74
C SER A 50 2.47 -17.91 -30.52
N PHE A 51 1.98 -18.10 -29.29
CA PHE A 51 0.58 -17.91 -28.92
C PHE A 51 0.46 -17.30 -27.53
N GLU A 52 -0.39 -16.29 -27.41
CA GLU A 52 -0.78 -15.71 -26.12
C GLU A 52 -1.47 -16.76 -25.24
N ALA A 53 -1.02 -16.95 -23.99
CA ALA A 53 -1.72 -17.80 -23.04
C ALA A 53 -2.99 -17.13 -22.52
N PHE A 54 -4.04 -17.94 -22.39
CA PHE A 54 -5.32 -17.57 -21.82
C PHE A 54 -5.68 -18.55 -20.69
N ASN A 55 -4.96 -18.44 -19.57
CA ASN A 55 -5.33 -19.18 -18.36
C ASN A 55 -6.46 -18.45 -17.61
N GLN A 56 -7.40 -19.20 -17.05
CA GLN A 56 -8.49 -18.65 -16.24
C GLN A 56 -8.62 -19.39 -14.91
N LEU A 57 -8.20 -18.74 -13.83
CA LEU A 57 -8.46 -19.21 -12.46
C LEU A 57 -9.78 -18.61 -11.98
N ARG A 58 -10.83 -19.44 -12.02
CA ARG A 58 -12.19 -18.97 -11.72
C ARG A 58 -12.44 -18.82 -10.23
N ASP A 59 -11.81 -19.69 -9.44
CA ASP A 59 -11.93 -19.72 -7.99
C ASP A 59 -10.65 -20.28 -7.36
N LEU A 60 -10.02 -19.47 -6.52
CA LEU A 60 -8.96 -19.91 -5.63
C LEU A 60 -9.38 -19.66 -4.18
N THR A 61 -9.38 -20.70 -3.37
CA THR A 61 -9.60 -20.60 -1.92
C THR A 61 -8.42 -21.17 -1.17
N ILE A 62 -7.72 -20.33 -0.41
CA ILE A 62 -6.65 -20.71 0.53
C ILE A 62 -7.14 -20.35 1.93
N ASP A 63 -7.66 -21.34 2.66
CA ASP A 63 -8.40 -21.09 3.91
C ASP A 63 -7.91 -21.92 5.10
N GLY A 64 -7.71 -21.27 6.26
CA GLY A 64 -7.48 -21.98 7.52
C GLY A 64 -6.16 -22.75 7.59
N ASN A 65 -5.16 -22.40 6.79
CA ASN A 65 -3.85 -23.08 6.77
C ASN A 65 -2.87 -22.44 7.78
N TYR A 66 -1.89 -23.23 8.21
CA TYR A 66 -0.72 -22.79 8.99
C TYR A 66 0.51 -22.88 8.08
N LEU A 67 1.04 -21.72 7.68
CA LEU A 67 2.08 -21.61 6.65
C LEU A 67 3.36 -21.04 7.29
N GLY A 68 4.36 -21.92 7.50
CA GLY A 68 5.62 -21.61 8.17
C GLY A 68 5.58 -21.71 9.70
N THR A 69 4.41 -22.10 10.24
CA THR A 69 4.18 -22.38 11.66
C THR A 69 3.23 -23.57 11.84
N ASP A 70 3.00 -23.98 13.10
CA ASP A 70 2.01 -24.99 13.48
C ASP A 70 0.83 -24.39 14.27
N ALA A 71 -0.19 -25.23 14.54
CA ALA A 71 -1.39 -24.80 15.26
C ALA A 71 -1.13 -24.31 16.70
N ALA A 72 0.01 -24.69 17.29
CA ALA A 72 0.42 -24.21 18.60
C ALA A 72 1.24 -22.90 18.53
N ASN A 73 1.60 -22.46 17.32
CA ASN A 73 2.58 -21.42 17.04
C ASN A 73 3.94 -21.68 17.74
N THR A 74 4.32 -22.95 17.86
CA THR A 74 5.53 -23.42 18.55
C THR A 74 6.55 -24.06 17.62
N ALA A 75 6.14 -24.59 16.45
CA ALA A 75 7.03 -25.15 15.45
C ALA A 75 7.29 -24.16 14.30
N GLY A 76 7.85 -23.00 14.63
CA GLY A 76 8.28 -21.99 13.66
C GLY A 76 9.58 -22.40 12.95
N GLN A 77 9.50 -23.38 12.05
CA GLN A 77 10.63 -23.71 11.16
C GLN A 77 10.68 -22.79 9.93
N GLY A 78 9.59 -22.04 9.69
CA GLY A 78 9.48 -21.16 8.53
C GLY A 78 9.45 -21.92 7.21
N ASN A 79 9.29 -21.18 6.13
CA ASN A 79 9.53 -21.66 4.77
C ASN A 79 10.60 -20.80 4.12
N ALA A 80 11.34 -21.37 3.16
CA ALA A 80 12.42 -20.64 2.50
C ALA A 80 11.94 -19.53 1.54
N GLY A 81 10.71 -19.65 1.04
CA GLY A 81 10.04 -18.65 0.20
C GLY A 81 8.93 -17.92 0.96
N HIS A 82 7.84 -17.59 0.26
CA HIS A 82 6.66 -16.93 0.81
C HIS A 82 5.74 -17.92 1.54
N GLY A 83 4.81 -17.41 2.34
CA GLY A 83 3.68 -18.21 2.83
C GLY A 83 2.78 -18.63 1.66
N VAL A 84 2.28 -17.65 0.94
CA VAL A 84 1.53 -17.80 -0.31
C VAL A 84 2.20 -16.96 -1.39
N GLY A 85 2.64 -17.59 -2.47
CA GLY A 85 3.07 -16.92 -3.69
C GLY A 85 2.04 -17.12 -4.80
N ILE A 86 1.63 -16.05 -5.47
CA ILE A 86 0.77 -16.08 -6.65
C ILE A 86 1.45 -15.28 -7.74
N HIS A 87 1.73 -15.93 -8.86
CA HIS A 87 2.28 -15.31 -10.05
C HIS A 87 1.31 -15.48 -11.22
N ILE A 88 1.02 -14.38 -11.91
CA ILE A 88 0.21 -14.35 -13.12
C ILE A 88 0.85 -13.45 -14.18
N GLU A 89 0.89 -13.92 -15.42
CA GLU A 89 1.45 -13.19 -16.57
C GLU A 89 0.57 -13.37 -17.82
N GLU A 90 0.92 -12.71 -18.94
CA GLU A 90 0.21 -12.78 -20.24
C GLU A 90 -1.29 -12.48 -20.13
N SER A 91 -2.12 -12.87 -21.11
CA SER A 91 -3.58 -12.64 -21.10
C SER A 91 -4.37 -13.54 -20.14
N THR A 92 -3.83 -13.80 -18.95
CA THR A 92 -4.45 -14.64 -17.91
C THR A 92 -5.46 -13.86 -17.07
N ILE A 93 -6.43 -14.58 -16.50
CA ILE A 93 -7.56 -13.99 -15.76
C ILE A 93 -7.72 -14.69 -14.41
N ILE A 94 -7.78 -13.90 -13.34
CA ILE A 94 -8.31 -14.32 -12.04
C ILE A 94 -9.70 -13.73 -11.86
N ASP A 95 -10.71 -14.57 -11.67
CA ASP A 95 -12.08 -14.11 -11.41
C ASP A 95 -12.34 -13.88 -9.92
N ARG A 96 -11.99 -14.87 -9.08
CA ARG A 96 -12.16 -14.82 -7.63
C ARG A 96 -11.04 -15.56 -6.91
N THR A 97 -10.37 -14.87 -6.00
CA THR A 97 -9.39 -15.43 -5.07
C THR A 97 -9.73 -15.02 -3.65
N GLN A 98 -9.71 -15.97 -2.73
CA GLN A 98 -9.89 -15.76 -1.30
C GLN A 98 -8.71 -16.38 -0.55
N ILE A 99 -8.00 -15.57 0.21
CA ILE A 99 -6.96 -15.99 1.14
C ILE A 99 -7.45 -15.60 2.54
N SER A 100 -7.89 -16.59 3.32
CA SER A 100 -8.62 -16.33 4.56
C SER A 100 -8.28 -17.21 5.73
N HIS A 101 -8.41 -16.66 6.95
CA HIS A 101 -8.23 -17.40 8.21
C HIS A 101 -6.90 -18.18 8.32
N ASN A 102 -5.87 -17.81 7.54
CA ASN A 102 -4.58 -18.47 7.61
C ASN A 102 -3.72 -17.86 8.72
N VAL A 103 -2.84 -18.68 9.29
CA VAL A 103 -1.73 -18.21 10.13
C VAL A 103 -0.45 -18.36 9.33
N ILE A 104 0.10 -17.23 8.89
CA ILE A 104 1.24 -17.17 7.99
C ILE A 104 2.41 -16.55 8.74
N ALA A 105 3.39 -17.37 9.11
CA ALA A 105 4.47 -16.91 9.95
C ALA A 105 5.84 -17.52 9.69
N ASN A 106 6.88 -16.76 10.02
CA ASN A 106 8.28 -17.17 9.96
C ASN A 106 8.77 -17.53 8.55
N ASN A 107 8.10 -17.08 7.49
CA ASN A 107 8.57 -17.29 6.12
C ASN A 107 9.74 -16.33 5.85
N ILE A 108 10.76 -16.80 5.12
CA ILE A 108 11.91 -15.94 4.78
C ILE A 108 11.48 -14.86 3.78
N GLY A 109 10.58 -15.19 2.85
CA GLY A 109 9.89 -14.22 2.01
C GLY A 109 8.68 -13.61 2.72
N ASP A 110 7.78 -13.02 1.94
CA ASP A 110 6.56 -12.38 2.44
C ASP A 110 5.50 -13.37 2.93
N GLY A 111 4.53 -12.88 3.69
CA GLY A 111 3.37 -13.67 4.07
C GLY A 111 2.54 -14.05 2.84
N VAL A 112 2.07 -13.04 2.12
CA VAL A 112 1.42 -13.18 0.81
C VAL A 112 2.19 -12.34 -0.20
N ASN A 113 2.67 -12.95 -1.27
CA ASN A 113 3.23 -12.26 -2.42
C ASN A 113 2.32 -12.50 -3.61
N PHE A 114 1.78 -11.42 -4.17
CA PHE A 114 0.97 -11.46 -5.37
C PHE A 114 1.67 -10.65 -6.46
N HIS A 115 2.09 -11.33 -7.52
CA HIS A 115 2.84 -10.75 -8.62
C HIS A 115 2.05 -10.90 -9.92
N ARG A 116 1.68 -9.76 -10.49
CA ARG A 116 1.01 -9.64 -11.77
C ARG A 116 1.93 -8.96 -12.78
N GLU A 117 2.17 -9.62 -13.90
CA GLU A 117 2.92 -9.10 -15.04
C GLU A 117 2.07 -8.98 -16.31
N ASP A 118 2.60 -8.25 -17.29
CA ASP A 118 2.07 -8.11 -18.65
C ASP A 118 0.57 -7.77 -18.70
N ASP A 119 -0.19 -8.31 -19.65
CA ASP A 119 -1.61 -8.02 -19.85
C ASP A 119 -2.55 -8.85 -18.94
N ALA A 120 -2.02 -9.42 -17.85
CA ALA A 120 -2.78 -10.25 -16.91
C ALA A 120 -3.83 -9.43 -16.15
N ARG A 121 -5.00 -10.03 -15.94
CA ARG A 121 -6.17 -9.35 -15.37
C ARG A 121 -6.59 -9.95 -14.04
N VAL A 122 -6.72 -9.08 -13.03
CA VAL A 122 -7.28 -9.43 -11.73
C VAL A 122 -8.70 -8.85 -11.66
N GLY A 123 -9.68 -9.70 -11.91
CA GLY A 123 -11.08 -9.35 -12.06
C GLY A 123 -11.58 -9.42 -13.50
N ARG A 124 -12.86 -9.08 -13.69
CA ARG A 124 -13.50 -9.00 -15.02
C ARG A 124 -13.27 -7.61 -15.63
N ASP A 125 -13.21 -7.51 -16.96
CA ASP A 125 -12.91 -6.28 -17.73
C ASP A 125 -13.71 -5.02 -17.34
N ILE A 126 -14.84 -5.20 -16.68
CA ILE A 126 -15.65 -4.14 -16.12
C ILE A 126 -15.64 -4.36 -14.62
N VAL A 127 -14.82 -3.58 -13.91
CA VAL A 127 -15.03 -3.29 -12.49
C VAL A 127 -16.30 -2.45 -12.44
N ASP A 128 -17.45 -3.12 -12.47
CA ASP A 128 -18.71 -2.50 -12.09
C ASP A 128 -18.78 -2.72 -10.59
N PRO A 129 -18.54 -1.71 -9.72
CA PRO A 129 -18.79 -1.83 -8.31
C PRO A 129 -20.31 -1.89 -8.11
N ILE A 130 -20.90 -3.02 -8.45
CA ILE A 130 -22.25 -3.37 -8.04
C ILE A 130 -22.16 -3.46 -6.52
N VAL A 131 -22.95 -2.62 -5.83
CA VAL A 131 -23.05 -2.63 -4.37
C VAL A 131 -23.34 -4.07 -3.92
N GLY A 132 -22.36 -4.73 -3.30
CA GLY A 132 -22.45 -6.11 -2.85
C GLY A 132 -21.67 -7.15 -3.68
N GLU A 133 -20.94 -6.77 -4.74
CA GLU A 133 -19.98 -7.68 -5.39
C GLU A 133 -18.63 -7.68 -4.66
N GLU A 134 -18.11 -8.89 -4.43
CA GLU A 134 -16.78 -9.15 -3.88
C GLU A 134 -15.70 -8.73 -4.89
N ARG A 135 -14.63 -8.10 -4.40
CA ARG A 135 -13.43 -7.74 -5.17
C ARG A 135 -12.78 -9.01 -5.74
N ALA A 136 -12.02 -8.88 -6.82
CA ALA A 136 -11.45 -10.07 -7.48
C ALA A 136 -10.51 -10.88 -6.57
N VAL A 137 -9.74 -10.20 -5.72
CA VAL A 137 -8.89 -10.83 -4.70
C VAL A 137 -9.26 -10.30 -3.33
N LEU A 138 -9.67 -11.19 -2.43
CA LEU A 138 -9.90 -10.91 -1.01
C LEU A 138 -8.83 -11.58 -0.17
N ILE A 139 -8.14 -10.78 0.63
CA ILE A 139 -7.20 -11.26 1.65
C ILE A 139 -7.77 -10.81 3.00
N TYR A 140 -8.33 -11.74 3.78
CA TYR A 140 -9.08 -11.36 4.97
C TYR A 140 -8.95 -12.29 6.17
N GLU A 141 -9.06 -11.72 7.36
CA GLU A 141 -9.03 -12.46 8.63
C GLU A 141 -7.80 -13.36 8.81
N ASN A 142 -6.66 -13.02 8.18
CA ASN A 142 -5.40 -13.74 8.36
C ASN A 142 -4.60 -13.15 9.53
N ILE A 143 -3.76 -14.01 10.14
CA ILE A 143 -2.70 -13.61 11.05
C ILE A 143 -1.37 -13.75 10.31
N ILE A 144 -0.70 -12.64 10.02
CA ILE A 144 0.50 -12.59 9.19
C ILE A 144 1.63 -11.95 10.00
N THR A 145 2.61 -12.75 10.42
CA THR A 145 3.66 -12.29 11.34
C THR A 145 5.03 -12.80 11.00
N THR A 146 6.09 -12.08 11.38
CA THR A 146 7.48 -12.56 11.29
C THR A 146 7.91 -13.03 9.89
N ASN A 147 7.35 -12.43 8.83
CA ASN A 147 7.77 -12.61 7.44
C ASN A 147 8.67 -11.44 6.98
N SER A 148 9.07 -11.40 5.70
CA SER A 148 9.70 -10.22 5.10
C SER A 148 8.72 -9.03 5.13
N ASP A 149 7.81 -8.95 4.17
CA ASP A 149 6.62 -8.11 4.20
C ASP A 149 5.41 -8.96 4.61
N GLY A 150 4.36 -8.34 5.14
CA GLY A 150 3.12 -9.05 5.46
C GLY A 150 2.40 -9.48 4.18
N ILE A 151 1.98 -8.49 3.40
CA ILE A 151 1.36 -8.68 2.08
C ILE A 151 2.08 -7.79 1.07
N GLU A 152 2.65 -8.38 0.03
CA GLU A 152 3.17 -7.66 -1.14
C GLU A 152 2.23 -7.86 -2.34
N ILE A 153 1.85 -6.76 -2.98
CA ILE A 153 1.19 -6.77 -4.29
C ILE A 153 2.08 -6.03 -5.27
N LEU A 154 2.61 -6.77 -6.23
CA LEU A 154 3.45 -6.30 -7.31
C LEU A 154 2.69 -6.34 -8.62
N ALA A 155 2.53 -5.19 -9.26
CA ALA A 155 1.94 -5.06 -10.58
C ALA A 155 2.97 -4.44 -11.54
N GLN A 156 3.43 -5.20 -12.53
CA GLN A 156 4.43 -4.76 -13.51
C GLN A 156 3.91 -4.88 -14.94
N ASN A 157 4.29 -3.94 -15.80
CA ASN A 157 3.92 -3.94 -17.23
C ASN A 157 2.39 -4.03 -17.45
N GLY A 158 1.98 -4.10 -18.72
CA GLY A 158 0.58 -4.19 -19.12
C GLY A 158 -0.14 -2.84 -19.21
N ASN A 159 -1.07 -2.75 -20.14
CA ASN A 159 -1.93 -1.57 -20.30
C ASN A 159 -3.38 -1.79 -19.78
N LEU A 160 -3.67 -3.02 -19.33
CA LEU A 160 -4.96 -3.44 -18.80
C LEU A 160 -5.03 -3.12 -17.30
N THR A 161 -6.14 -2.48 -16.91
CA THR A 161 -6.12 -1.42 -15.88
C THR A 161 -6.78 -1.79 -14.55
N THR A 162 -6.88 -3.07 -14.21
CA THR A 162 -7.58 -3.47 -12.97
C THR A 162 -6.83 -4.58 -12.26
N SER A 163 -6.06 -4.16 -11.25
CA SER A 163 -5.61 -4.98 -10.13
C SER A 163 -6.56 -4.69 -8.96
N ASP A 164 -7.64 -5.47 -8.83
CA ASP A 164 -8.76 -5.19 -7.91
C ASP A 164 -8.68 -6.05 -6.64
N PHE A 165 -8.30 -5.43 -5.53
CA PHE A 165 -7.99 -6.10 -4.27
C PHE A 165 -8.77 -5.51 -3.10
N GLU A 166 -9.16 -6.38 -2.16
CA GLU A 166 -9.61 -6.01 -0.81
C GLU A 166 -8.78 -6.75 0.23
N ILE A 167 -8.07 -5.99 1.04
CA ILE A 167 -7.30 -6.48 2.19
C ILE A 167 -8.04 -6.03 3.44
N LYS A 168 -8.65 -6.95 4.19
CA LYS A 168 -9.47 -6.56 5.33
C LYS A 168 -9.38 -7.45 6.56
N ASP A 169 -9.61 -6.87 7.73
CA ASP A 169 -9.73 -7.62 8.99
C ASP A 169 -8.50 -8.50 9.32
N ASN A 170 -7.34 -8.23 8.71
CA ASN A 170 -6.11 -9.00 8.96
C ASN A 170 -5.38 -8.44 10.18
N THR A 171 -4.68 -9.32 10.89
CA THR A 171 -3.66 -8.94 11.88
C THR A 171 -2.29 -9.15 11.27
N ILE A 172 -1.62 -8.06 10.93
CA ILE A 172 -0.34 -8.04 10.22
C ILE A 172 0.68 -7.34 11.11
N SER A 173 1.60 -8.11 11.67
CA SER A 173 2.49 -7.55 12.68
C SER A 173 3.86 -8.19 12.74
N THR A 174 4.86 -7.47 13.22
CA THR A 174 6.22 -8.00 13.44
C THR A 174 6.89 -8.58 12.19
N ASN A 175 6.42 -8.21 10.99
CA ASN A 175 7.15 -8.48 9.75
C ASN A 175 8.40 -7.61 9.72
N SER A 176 9.47 -8.11 9.12
CA SER A 176 10.79 -7.46 9.17
C SER A 176 10.87 -6.15 8.36
N ARG A 177 9.95 -5.99 7.40
CA ARG A 177 9.76 -4.81 6.57
C ARG A 177 8.35 -4.25 6.79
N ASP A 178 7.52 -4.18 5.76
CA ASP A 178 6.23 -3.49 5.79
C ASP A 178 5.08 -4.43 6.17
N GLY A 179 4.01 -3.87 6.70
CA GLY A 179 2.77 -4.62 6.89
C GLY A 179 2.15 -4.97 5.53
N ILE A 180 1.85 -3.94 4.74
CA ILE A 180 1.36 -4.08 3.36
C ILE A 180 2.29 -3.27 2.45
N PHE A 181 2.79 -3.90 1.39
CA PHE A 181 3.60 -3.26 0.37
C PHE A 181 2.90 -3.34 -0.99
N LEU A 182 2.64 -2.18 -1.59
CA LEU A 182 2.05 -2.05 -2.93
C LEU A 182 3.11 -1.50 -3.88
N HIS A 183 3.41 -2.22 -4.94
CA HIS A 183 4.40 -1.80 -5.93
C HIS A 183 3.85 -1.84 -7.36
N ALA A 184 3.74 -0.68 -8.01
CA ALA A 184 3.37 -0.57 -9.43
C ALA A 184 4.56 -0.11 -10.30
N GLU A 185 4.84 -0.81 -11.38
CA GLU A 185 5.87 -0.46 -12.36
C GLU A 185 5.32 -0.31 -13.79
N ALA A 186 6.09 0.37 -14.64
CA ALA A 186 5.78 0.61 -16.06
C ALA A 186 4.43 1.28 -16.31
N ASP A 187 3.37 0.57 -16.71
CA ASP A 187 2.02 1.11 -17.01
C ASP A 187 0.94 0.56 -16.06
N ALA A 188 1.35 -0.19 -15.04
CA ALA A 188 0.48 -0.93 -14.15
C ALA A 188 -0.33 -0.04 -13.21
N THR A 189 -1.61 -0.35 -13.03
CA THR A 189 -2.51 0.35 -12.09
C THR A 189 -3.07 -0.60 -11.05
N MET A 190 -3.13 -0.15 -9.80
CA MET A 190 -3.67 -0.91 -8.67
C MET A 190 -4.83 -0.19 -8.00
N LEU A 191 -5.91 -0.92 -7.75
CA LEU A 191 -7.06 -0.49 -6.96
C LEU A 191 -7.15 -1.42 -5.74
N VAL A 192 -6.72 -0.92 -4.59
CA VAL A 192 -6.58 -1.72 -3.38
C VAL A 192 -7.33 -1.06 -2.23
N ASP A 193 -8.42 -1.68 -1.81
CA ASP A 193 -9.12 -1.30 -0.58
C ASP A 193 -8.44 -1.98 0.62
N ILE A 194 -8.11 -1.19 1.65
CA ILE A 194 -7.43 -1.66 2.87
C ILE A 194 -8.31 -1.29 4.06
N ILE A 195 -9.03 -2.26 4.62
CA ILE A 195 -10.14 -1.99 5.53
C ILE A 195 -9.96 -2.72 6.86
N ASN A 196 -10.02 -1.99 7.97
CA ASN A 196 -10.06 -2.60 9.31
C ASN A 196 -8.92 -3.60 9.62
N ASN A 197 -7.72 -3.35 9.11
CA ASN A 197 -6.55 -4.17 9.42
C ASN A 197 -5.81 -3.63 10.66
N GLN A 198 -5.16 -4.53 11.40
CA GLN A 198 -4.20 -4.19 12.44
C GLN A 198 -2.78 -4.34 11.87
N LEU A 199 -2.10 -3.23 11.65
CA LEU A 199 -0.79 -3.13 11.01
C LEU A 199 0.21 -2.60 12.04
N THR A 200 0.77 -3.50 12.85
CA THR A 200 1.50 -3.09 14.06
C THR A 200 2.88 -3.69 14.18
N LEU A 201 3.82 -2.95 14.79
CA LEU A 201 5.16 -3.46 15.11
C LEU A 201 5.94 -3.99 13.89
N ASN A 202 5.62 -3.56 12.67
CA ASN A 202 6.39 -3.94 11.50
C ASN A 202 7.73 -3.18 11.48
N GLY A 203 8.73 -3.81 10.89
CA GLY A 203 10.11 -3.34 10.92
C GLY A 203 10.30 -2.04 10.16
N PHE A 204 9.49 -1.78 9.13
CA PHE A 204 9.43 -0.53 8.38
C PHE A 204 8.07 0.17 8.61
N ASN A 205 7.20 0.18 7.60
CA ASN A 205 5.95 0.94 7.62
C ASN A 205 4.75 0.03 7.90
N GLY A 206 3.62 0.63 8.27
CA GLY A 206 2.35 -0.09 8.28
C GLY A 206 1.90 -0.42 6.86
N ILE A 207 1.85 0.61 6.02
CA ILE A 207 1.56 0.51 4.59
C ILE A 207 2.63 1.29 3.83
N GLU A 208 3.24 0.64 2.84
CA GLU A 208 4.09 1.29 1.84
C GLU A 208 3.46 1.15 0.45
N SER A 209 3.39 2.24 -0.30
CA SER A 209 2.98 2.24 -1.70
C SER A 209 4.03 2.94 -2.55
N THR A 210 4.48 2.29 -3.61
CA THR A 210 5.51 2.83 -4.48
C THR A 210 5.12 2.66 -5.93
N THR A 211 5.42 3.68 -6.74
CA THR A 211 5.41 3.54 -8.20
C THR A 211 6.79 3.81 -8.77
N ARG A 212 7.19 3.08 -9.81
CA ARG A 212 8.51 3.25 -10.43
C ARG A 212 8.48 3.26 -11.96
N SER A 213 9.26 4.18 -12.55
CA SER A 213 9.53 4.26 -13.99
C SER A 213 11.00 4.09 -14.35
N THR A 214 11.23 3.69 -15.60
CA THR A 214 12.51 3.88 -16.31
C THR A 214 12.44 4.97 -17.39
N SER A 215 11.25 5.47 -17.77
CA SER A 215 11.06 6.55 -18.76
C SER A 215 9.85 7.44 -18.45
N TYR A 216 10.10 8.67 -17.97
CA TYR A 216 9.08 9.64 -17.55
C TYR A 216 8.45 10.42 -18.73
N ASP A 217 8.05 9.73 -19.80
CA ASP A 217 7.59 10.39 -21.02
C ASP A 217 6.05 10.48 -21.12
N GLY A 218 5.36 10.84 -20.03
CA GLY A 218 3.97 11.35 -20.04
C GLY A 218 2.86 10.47 -20.64
N THR A 219 3.17 9.30 -21.20
CA THR A 219 2.22 8.27 -21.67
C THR A 219 1.95 7.21 -20.63
N ASP A 220 2.83 7.16 -19.63
CA ASP A 220 2.84 6.24 -18.53
C ASP A 220 1.54 6.32 -17.72
N ARG A 221 0.95 5.18 -17.37
CA ARG A 221 -0.35 5.11 -16.68
C ARG A 221 -0.29 4.66 -15.23
N ARG A 222 0.89 4.49 -14.62
CA ARG A 222 0.97 3.97 -13.25
C ARG A 222 0.15 4.76 -12.27
N ASP A 223 -0.53 4.03 -11.41
CA ASP A 223 -1.34 4.62 -10.37
C ASP A 223 -1.63 3.60 -9.27
N VAL A 224 -1.59 4.05 -8.02
CA VAL A 224 -2.16 3.32 -6.89
C VAL A 224 -3.32 4.14 -6.33
N ALA A 225 -4.46 3.48 -6.20
CA ALA A 225 -5.70 4.06 -5.72
C ALA A 225 -6.44 3.05 -4.82
N GLY A 226 -7.54 3.51 -4.22
CA GLY A 226 -8.39 2.69 -3.35
C GLY A 226 -8.83 3.42 -2.10
N THR A 227 -9.51 2.69 -1.22
CA THR A 227 -10.06 3.20 0.03
C THR A 227 -9.40 2.52 1.23
N TRP A 228 -8.61 3.28 1.99
CA TRP A 228 -7.89 2.80 3.16
C TRP A 228 -8.55 3.36 4.42
N VAL A 229 -9.37 2.58 5.11
CA VAL A 229 -10.22 3.07 6.20
C VAL A 229 -10.22 2.13 7.40
N GLN A 230 -10.43 2.68 8.59
CA GLN A 230 -10.61 1.91 9.83
C GLN A 230 -9.41 1.05 10.23
N ASN A 231 -8.24 1.26 9.63
CA ASN A 231 -7.05 0.53 10.00
C ASN A 231 -6.47 1.08 11.31
N ASN A 232 -5.92 0.17 12.12
CA ASN A 232 -5.05 0.52 13.23
C ASN A 232 -3.60 0.32 12.78
N ILE A 233 -2.90 1.43 12.54
CA ILE A 233 -1.54 1.47 12.02
C ILE A 233 -0.63 2.06 13.09
N SER A 234 -0.03 1.20 13.90
CA SER A 234 0.67 1.69 15.09
C SER A 234 1.95 0.97 15.44
N ASN A 235 2.86 1.70 16.09
CA ASN A 235 4.15 1.18 16.57
C ASN A 235 5.01 0.54 15.47
N ASN A 236 4.83 0.92 14.19
CA ASN A 236 5.75 0.52 13.14
C ASN A 236 7.05 1.33 13.28
N SER A 237 8.20 0.72 12.95
CA SER A 237 9.48 1.36 13.29
C SER A 237 9.83 2.56 12.40
N ARG A 238 9.11 2.75 11.29
CA ARG A 238 9.18 3.94 10.41
C ARG A 238 7.83 4.66 10.37
N HIS A 239 7.21 4.79 9.20
CA HIS A 239 5.99 5.58 9.02
C HIS A 239 4.75 4.72 9.29
N GLY A 240 3.62 5.35 9.59
CA GLY A 240 2.35 4.65 9.52
C GLY A 240 2.05 4.27 8.06
N VAL A 241 1.99 5.28 7.21
CA VAL A 241 1.80 5.16 5.77
C VAL A 241 2.91 5.91 5.04
N LEU A 242 3.60 5.23 4.12
CA LEU A 242 4.56 5.82 3.19
C LEU A 242 4.06 5.66 1.76
N ILE A 243 3.99 6.75 1.01
CA ILE A 243 3.65 6.71 -0.42
C ILE A 243 4.73 7.42 -1.21
N THR A 244 5.26 6.74 -2.22
CA THR A 244 6.21 7.34 -3.16
C THR A 244 5.74 7.20 -4.60
N GLY A 245 5.84 8.30 -5.35
CA GLY A 245 5.42 8.35 -6.75
C GLY A 245 3.95 8.68 -6.96
N ARG A 246 3.35 8.07 -8.00
CA ARG A 246 2.03 8.43 -8.54
C ARG A 246 0.90 7.75 -7.77
N LEU A 247 -0.14 8.52 -7.50
CA LEU A 247 -1.30 8.03 -6.78
C LEU A 247 -2.56 8.74 -7.24
N GLY A 248 -3.68 8.04 -7.25
CA GLY A 248 -4.96 8.69 -7.32
C GLY A 248 -5.32 9.41 -8.65
N ASN A 249 -4.61 9.13 -9.75
CA ASN A 249 -4.79 9.81 -11.04
C ASN A 249 -6.00 9.31 -11.83
N ARG A 250 -6.28 8.00 -11.78
CA ARG A 250 -7.48 7.40 -12.41
C ARG A 250 -8.65 7.41 -11.44
N ASP A 251 -8.44 6.82 -10.28
CA ASP A 251 -9.39 6.75 -9.17
C ASP A 251 -8.77 7.43 -7.98
N MET A 252 -9.52 8.17 -7.18
CA MET A 252 -8.94 8.90 -6.04
C MET A 252 -8.44 7.93 -4.96
N LEU A 253 -7.27 8.20 -4.39
CA LEU A 253 -6.83 7.52 -3.16
C LEU A 253 -7.50 8.17 -1.95
N PHE A 254 -8.15 7.36 -1.12
CA PHE A 254 -8.72 7.78 0.16
C PHE A 254 -7.95 7.14 1.31
N ILE A 255 -7.40 7.97 2.20
CA ILE A 255 -6.83 7.55 3.48
C ILE A 255 -7.76 8.09 4.56
N GLY A 256 -8.69 7.25 4.97
CA GLY A 256 -9.82 7.63 5.82
C GLY A 256 -10.94 8.30 5.00
N LEU A 257 -12.14 8.31 5.56
CA LEU A 257 -13.32 8.95 4.97
C LEU A 257 -14.09 9.76 6.02
N ASP A 258 -14.70 10.85 5.56
CA ASP A 258 -15.56 11.66 6.42
C ASP A 258 -16.75 10.85 6.96
N GLY A 259 -17.04 11.06 8.25
CA GLY A 259 -18.22 10.52 8.90
C GLY A 259 -18.03 9.09 9.41
N VAL A 260 -19.16 8.46 9.71
CA VAL A 260 -19.21 7.12 10.28
C VAL A 260 -19.71 6.11 9.25
N ASP A 261 -19.32 4.86 9.43
CA ASP A 261 -19.85 3.73 8.67
C ASP A 261 -21.35 3.63 8.96
N PRO A 262 -22.23 3.65 7.93
CA PRO A 262 -23.67 3.60 8.12
C PRO A 262 -24.18 2.27 8.67
N VAL A 263 -23.39 1.19 8.58
CA VAL A 263 -23.73 -0.15 9.08
C VAL A 263 -23.28 -0.31 10.53
N THR A 264 -22.01 0.00 10.83
CA THR A 264 -21.42 -0.24 12.15
C THR A 264 -21.51 0.95 13.10
N GLY A 265 -21.66 2.16 12.56
CA GLY A 265 -21.58 3.42 13.32
C GLY A 265 -20.16 3.79 13.75
N ALA A 266 -19.15 2.99 13.40
CA ALA A 266 -17.76 3.28 13.68
C ALA A 266 -17.25 4.44 12.81
N ASP A 267 -16.27 5.18 13.32
CA ASP A 267 -15.56 6.18 12.54
C ASP A 267 -14.93 5.55 11.28
N ARG A 268 -14.92 6.26 10.14
CA ARG A 268 -14.33 5.76 8.87
C ARG A 268 -12.89 6.24 8.64
N GLY A 269 -12.30 6.93 9.60
CA GLY A 269 -10.89 7.25 9.63
C GLY A 269 -10.02 6.09 10.07
N ASN A 270 -8.72 6.25 9.93
CA ASN A 270 -7.72 5.33 10.48
C ASN A 270 -7.21 5.86 11.83
N LEU A 271 -6.77 4.94 12.69
CA LEU A 271 -5.90 5.26 13.81
C LEU A 271 -4.46 5.04 13.37
N ILE A 272 -3.65 6.10 13.37
CA ILE A 272 -2.26 6.08 12.93
C ILE A 272 -1.40 6.66 14.05
N GLU A 273 -0.81 5.80 14.88
CA GLU A 273 -0.18 6.27 16.11
C GLU A 273 1.14 5.62 16.50
N ALA A 274 1.96 6.37 17.23
CA ALA A 274 3.20 5.87 17.82
C ALA A 274 4.18 5.23 16.81
N ASN A 275 4.11 5.62 15.53
CA ASN A 275 5.08 5.14 14.54
C ASN A 275 6.43 5.87 14.73
N GLY A 276 7.51 5.21 14.34
CA GLY A 276 8.88 5.68 14.54
C GLY A 276 9.28 6.92 13.73
N ARG A 277 8.42 7.37 12.80
CA ARG A 277 8.55 8.59 12.00
C ARG A 277 7.20 9.27 11.81
N ASP A 278 6.81 9.65 10.59
CA ASP A 278 5.57 10.37 10.33
C ASP A 278 4.37 9.42 10.39
N GLY A 279 3.20 9.94 10.74
CA GLY A 279 1.96 9.19 10.58
C GLY A 279 1.71 8.84 9.11
N ILE A 280 1.69 9.86 8.25
CA ILE A 280 1.57 9.71 6.80
C ILE A 280 2.67 10.54 6.13
N GLN A 281 3.45 9.92 5.25
CA GLN A 281 4.38 10.62 4.37
C GLN A 281 4.03 10.33 2.90
N ILE A 282 3.91 11.38 2.09
CA ILE A 282 3.80 11.30 0.63
C ILE A 282 4.97 12.05 0.02
N SER A 283 5.87 11.34 -0.64
CA SER A 283 7.18 11.87 -0.99
C SER A 283 7.70 11.45 -2.36
N ALA A 284 8.46 12.35 -3.00
CA ALA A 284 8.94 12.17 -4.38
C ALA A 284 10.36 11.59 -4.47
N LEU A 285 10.65 10.48 -3.78
CA LEU A 285 11.98 9.85 -3.73
C LEU A 285 12.29 8.96 -4.93
N LEU A 286 11.39 8.01 -5.23
CA LEU A 286 11.58 7.04 -6.31
C LEU A 286 11.08 7.57 -7.65
N ASP A 287 9.88 8.18 -7.65
CA ASP A 287 9.21 8.78 -8.79
C ASP A 287 8.59 10.14 -8.37
N PRO A 288 8.33 11.06 -9.30
CA PRO A 288 7.59 12.29 -9.02
C PRO A 288 6.23 12.01 -8.38
N VAL A 289 5.88 12.78 -7.35
CA VAL A 289 4.52 12.74 -6.81
C VAL A 289 3.58 13.48 -7.76
N ASP A 290 2.57 12.77 -8.25
CA ASP A 290 1.52 13.27 -9.12
C ASP A 290 0.21 12.55 -8.83
N GLY A 291 -0.87 13.34 -8.72
CA GLY A 291 -2.24 12.85 -8.64
C GLY A 291 -3.01 13.32 -7.43
N ARG A 292 -3.92 12.50 -6.88
CA ARG A 292 -5.00 12.98 -6.01
C ARG A 292 -5.21 12.12 -4.77
N VAL A 293 -5.17 12.76 -3.61
CA VAL A 293 -5.41 12.08 -2.33
C VAL A 293 -6.40 12.85 -1.47
N LYS A 294 -7.27 12.11 -0.79
CA LYS A 294 -8.04 12.62 0.33
C LYS A 294 -7.61 11.92 1.61
N ILE A 295 -7.18 12.71 2.58
CA ILE A 295 -6.81 12.26 3.93
C ILE A 295 -7.89 12.80 4.86
N ALA A 296 -8.81 11.95 5.31
CA ALA A 296 -9.98 12.40 6.05
C ALA A 296 -10.28 11.61 7.31
N ASN A 297 -10.70 12.33 8.35
CA ASN A 297 -11.23 11.78 9.60
C ASN A 297 -10.25 10.88 10.38
N ASN A 298 -8.95 10.92 10.08
CA ASN A 298 -7.97 10.08 10.77
C ASN A 298 -7.62 10.65 12.14
N SER A 299 -7.27 9.76 13.07
CA SER A 299 -6.55 10.09 14.29
C SER A 299 -5.07 9.79 14.11
N ILE A 300 -4.25 10.84 13.94
CA ILE A 300 -2.81 10.76 13.66
C ILE A 300 -2.05 11.28 14.88
N LEU A 301 -1.61 10.36 15.73
CA LEU A 301 -1.25 10.65 17.11
C LEU A 301 0.16 10.19 17.47
N ALA A 302 0.91 11.02 18.20
CA ALA A 302 2.13 10.60 18.89
C ALA A 302 3.18 9.91 18.00
N ASN A 303 3.23 10.24 16.71
CA ASN A 303 4.27 9.73 15.81
C ASN A 303 5.59 10.49 16.08
N SER A 304 6.73 9.83 15.89
CA SER A 304 8.03 10.33 16.39
C SER A 304 8.64 11.44 15.54
N THR A 305 8.01 11.80 14.42
CA THR A 305 8.30 13.03 13.66
C THR A 305 7.00 13.81 13.43
N GLY A 306 6.49 13.90 12.21
CA GLY A 306 5.27 14.66 11.88
C GLY A 306 3.98 13.85 11.92
N GLY A 307 2.85 14.55 11.82
CA GLY A 307 1.56 13.93 11.56
C GLY A 307 1.43 13.54 10.08
N ILE A 308 1.35 14.56 9.22
CA ILE A 308 1.28 14.41 7.76
C ILE A 308 2.43 15.19 7.13
N ASP A 309 3.28 14.53 6.35
CA ASP A 309 4.29 15.16 5.50
C ASP A 309 3.94 14.96 4.01
N LEU A 310 3.82 16.08 3.28
CA LEU A 310 3.66 16.11 1.84
C LEU A 310 4.91 16.77 1.23
N SER A 311 5.87 15.97 0.81
CA SER A 311 7.19 16.45 0.39
C SER A 311 7.55 16.06 -1.05
N GLY A 312 8.31 16.91 -1.75
CA GLY A 312 8.75 16.62 -3.12
C GLY A 312 7.63 16.75 -4.18
N GLY A 313 7.82 17.65 -5.14
CA GLY A 313 6.79 17.96 -6.14
C GLY A 313 6.90 17.15 -7.44
N SER A 314 6.16 17.55 -8.48
CA SER A 314 6.24 16.95 -9.82
C SER A 314 7.46 17.42 -10.65
N TYR A 315 8.20 16.51 -11.30
CA TYR A 315 9.53 16.83 -11.85
C TYR A 315 9.54 17.57 -13.20
N THR A 316 8.41 17.70 -13.91
CA THR A 316 8.57 17.75 -15.38
C THR A 316 7.57 18.58 -16.19
N PHE A 317 6.34 18.89 -15.75
CA PHE A 317 5.42 19.68 -16.59
C PHE A 317 4.48 20.61 -15.81
N ALA A 318 4.13 21.74 -16.42
CA ALA A 318 3.05 22.59 -15.94
C ALA A 318 1.73 21.79 -15.96
N GLY A 319 1.18 21.48 -14.78
CA GLY A 319 -0.09 20.76 -14.62
C GLY A 319 0.00 19.39 -13.94
N SER A 320 1.20 18.90 -13.62
CA SER A 320 1.41 17.70 -12.80
C SER A 320 1.79 18.10 -11.36
N GLY A 321 1.31 17.34 -10.38
CA GLY A 321 1.49 17.65 -8.95
C GLY A 321 0.46 16.96 -8.05
N LEU A 322 0.69 17.04 -6.75
CA LEU A 322 -0.22 16.48 -5.76
C LEU A 322 -1.39 17.45 -5.50
N PHE A 323 -2.60 16.96 -5.71
CA PHE A 323 -3.83 17.56 -5.21
C PHE A 323 -4.26 16.81 -3.94
N SER A 324 -4.21 17.49 -2.80
CA SER A 324 -4.59 16.89 -1.52
C SER A 324 -5.80 17.58 -0.91
N SER A 325 -6.70 16.79 -0.33
CA SER A 325 -7.73 17.26 0.60
C SER A 325 -7.45 16.64 1.96
N ILE A 326 -7.13 17.46 2.96
CA ILE A 326 -6.85 17.04 4.32
C ILE A 326 -8.02 17.55 5.18
N ASP A 327 -8.95 16.66 5.54
CA ASP A 327 -10.24 17.04 6.11
C ASP A 327 -10.51 16.37 7.46
N ASN A 328 -10.94 17.15 8.47
CA ASN A 328 -11.48 16.62 9.73
C ASN A 328 -10.57 15.63 10.48
N ASN A 329 -9.25 15.70 10.28
CA ASN A 329 -8.33 14.84 11.00
C ASN A 329 -8.03 15.41 12.40
N LEU A 330 -7.80 14.53 13.36
CA LEU A 330 -7.14 14.86 14.62
C LEU A 330 -5.65 14.56 14.45
N ILE A 331 -4.82 15.60 14.51
CA ILE A 331 -3.38 15.52 14.33
C ILE A 331 -2.71 16.08 15.58
N ALA A 332 -2.27 15.20 16.47
CA ALA A 332 -1.84 15.62 17.79
C ALA A 332 -0.66 14.83 18.37
N PHE A 333 0.06 15.46 19.29
CA PHE A 333 1.14 14.85 20.06
C PHE A 333 2.34 14.34 19.24
N ASN A 334 2.43 14.65 17.95
CA ASN A 334 3.55 14.20 17.12
C ASN A 334 4.84 14.96 17.49
N ASP A 335 5.98 14.29 17.51
CA ASP A 335 7.30 14.88 17.82
C ASP A 335 7.90 15.62 16.61
N GLY A 336 7.12 16.55 16.07
CA GLY A 336 7.41 17.27 14.86
C GLY A 336 6.26 18.18 14.48
N LYS A 337 6.06 18.38 13.18
CA LYS A 337 5.00 19.26 12.66
C LYS A 337 3.68 18.52 12.58
N GLY A 338 2.57 19.23 12.75
CA GLY A 338 1.25 18.64 12.53
C GLY A 338 1.07 18.26 11.05
N ILE A 339 1.04 19.26 10.18
CA ILE A 339 1.04 19.10 8.73
C ILE A 339 2.26 19.85 8.18
N ASP A 340 3.11 19.14 7.45
CA ASP A 340 4.24 19.70 6.71
C ASP A 340 3.97 19.60 5.21
N ILE A 341 3.99 20.73 4.52
CA ILE A 341 3.91 20.80 3.06
C ILE A 341 5.21 21.39 2.56
N ASN A 342 6.16 20.51 2.25
CA ASN A 342 7.49 20.86 1.78
C ASN A 342 7.65 20.47 0.30
N SER A 343 6.94 21.19 -0.56
CA SER A 343 6.81 20.83 -1.96
C SER A 343 6.54 22.01 -2.88
N ASN A 344 6.71 21.77 -4.18
CA ASN A 344 6.41 22.72 -5.26
C ASN A 344 5.41 22.07 -6.22
N GLY A 345 4.47 22.84 -6.75
CA GLY A 345 3.44 22.35 -7.66
C GLY A 345 2.32 21.59 -6.94
N GLN A 346 2.18 21.75 -5.62
CA GLN A 346 1.10 21.13 -4.85
C GLN A 346 -0.08 22.08 -4.67
N THR A 347 -1.28 21.50 -4.66
CA THR A 347 -2.52 22.20 -4.29
C THR A 347 -3.18 21.46 -3.15
N SER A 348 -3.24 22.08 -1.97
CA SER A 348 -3.75 21.45 -0.75
C SER A 348 -4.96 22.20 -0.21
N PHE A 349 -6.05 21.48 0.02
CA PHE A 349 -7.23 21.96 0.74
C PHE A 349 -7.23 21.38 2.15
N ILE A 350 -7.15 22.22 3.18
CA ILE A 350 -7.01 21.79 4.57
C ILE A 350 -8.23 22.30 5.34
N ARG A 351 -9.14 21.41 5.76
CA ARG A 351 -10.45 21.83 6.31
C ARG A 351 -10.84 21.08 7.58
N GLY A 352 -11.33 21.81 8.58
CA GLY A 352 -11.93 21.21 9.77
C GLY A 352 -10.99 20.35 10.62
N ASN A 353 -9.67 20.39 10.39
CA ASN A 353 -8.72 19.60 11.15
C ASN A 353 -8.49 20.20 12.54
N THR A 354 -8.22 19.33 13.51
CA THR A 354 -7.73 19.70 14.83
C THR A 354 -6.24 19.38 14.88
N ILE A 355 -5.40 20.40 14.95
CA ILE A 355 -3.94 20.27 14.91
C ILE A 355 -3.38 20.84 16.21
N THR A 356 -2.99 19.98 17.15
CA THR A 356 -2.68 20.44 18.50
C THR A 356 -1.58 19.64 19.19
N GLU A 357 -0.84 20.26 20.08
CA GLU A 357 0.13 19.57 20.96
C GLU A 357 1.23 18.81 20.20
N ASN A 358 1.50 19.17 18.93
CA ASN A 358 2.69 18.71 18.22
C ASN A 358 3.91 19.50 18.71
N THR A 359 5.12 18.92 18.71
CA THR A 359 6.30 19.57 19.32
C THR A 359 6.89 20.70 18.48
N SER A 360 6.55 20.77 17.18
CA SER A 360 6.95 21.83 16.24
C SER A 360 5.74 22.63 15.74
N ASP A 361 5.81 23.18 14.52
CA ASP A 361 4.76 24.00 13.92
C ASP A 361 3.47 23.18 13.68
N GLY A 362 2.30 23.80 13.86
CA GLY A 362 1.02 23.15 13.58
C GLY A 362 0.86 22.85 12.09
N LEU A 363 0.93 23.89 11.27
CA LEU A 363 0.94 23.81 9.81
C LEU A 363 2.16 24.54 9.26
N GLU A 364 3.05 23.83 8.59
CA GLU A 364 4.17 24.43 7.84
C GLU A 364 3.95 24.29 6.34
N ILE A 365 4.25 25.36 5.61
CA ILE A 365 4.22 25.39 4.15
C ILE A 365 5.52 26.02 3.67
N LEU A 366 6.31 25.26 2.92
CA LEU A 366 7.54 25.71 2.28
C LEU A 366 7.43 25.60 0.76
N SER A 367 7.58 26.73 0.06
CA SER A 367 7.62 26.82 -1.40
C SER A 367 8.90 27.52 -1.86
N ALA A 368 9.95 26.75 -2.15
CA ALA A 368 11.28 27.28 -2.45
C ALA A 368 11.83 26.80 -3.80
N ASN A 369 12.71 27.59 -4.42
CA ASN A 369 13.41 27.19 -5.66
C ASN A 369 14.29 25.94 -5.47
N ILE A 370 14.67 25.62 -4.24
CA ILE A 370 15.42 24.43 -3.89
C ILE A 370 14.74 23.83 -2.66
N ILE A 371 14.21 22.62 -2.81
CA ILE A 371 13.61 21.87 -1.72
C ILE A 371 14.55 20.75 -1.30
N THR A 372 14.72 20.59 0.01
CA THR A 372 15.43 19.45 0.59
C THR A 372 14.39 18.52 1.21
N VAL A 373 14.30 17.30 0.67
CA VAL A 373 13.40 16.25 1.17
C VAL A 373 14.25 15.19 1.85
N THR A 374 13.77 14.65 2.97
CA THR A 374 14.36 13.46 3.59
C THR A 374 13.29 12.40 3.70
N GLU A 375 13.53 11.26 3.06
CA GLU A 375 12.69 10.07 3.16
C GLU A 375 13.63 8.90 3.44
N ASP A 376 13.28 8.02 4.36
CA ASP A 376 14.13 6.87 4.67
C ASP A 376 15.56 7.18 5.10
N GLY A 377 15.77 8.39 5.63
CA GLY A 377 17.10 8.89 6.01
C GLY A 377 17.96 9.27 4.80
N VAL A 378 17.41 9.23 3.59
CA VAL A 378 18.04 9.71 2.36
C VAL A 378 17.58 11.13 2.09
N THR A 379 18.50 12.07 2.21
CA THR A 379 18.24 13.48 1.90
C THR A 379 18.54 13.78 0.43
N ARG A 380 17.58 14.38 -0.28
CA ARG A 380 17.74 14.83 -1.67
C ARG A 380 17.42 16.32 -1.79
N THR A 381 18.26 17.02 -2.56
CA THR A 381 18.05 18.43 -2.90
C THR A 381 17.53 18.52 -4.32
N ILE A 382 16.32 19.04 -4.49
CA ILE A 382 15.61 19.11 -5.77
C ILE A 382 15.53 20.57 -6.22
N PRO A 383 16.33 21.00 -7.22
CA PRO A 383 16.23 22.34 -7.80
C PRO A 383 14.97 22.45 -8.69
N ARG A 384 14.25 23.57 -8.58
CA ARG A 384 12.94 23.81 -9.20
C ARG A 384 12.86 25.23 -9.77
N PHE A 385 12.25 25.35 -10.95
CA PHE A 385 12.12 26.63 -11.66
C PHE A 385 10.75 27.29 -11.48
N ASP A 386 9.77 26.59 -10.91
CA ASP A 386 8.40 27.07 -10.64
C ASP A 386 7.99 26.78 -9.18
N ALA A 387 8.52 27.56 -8.23
CA ALA A 387 8.22 27.43 -6.80
C ALA A 387 6.82 27.99 -6.47
N VAL A 388 5.79 27.23 -6.81
CA VAL A 388 4.39 27.60 -6.55
C VAL A 388 3.69 26.48 -5.79
N THR A 389 3.24 26.79 -4.58
CA THR A 389 2.37 25.92 -3.78
C THR A 389 1.10 26.69 -3.41
N SER A 390 -0.05 26.05 -3.62
CA SER A 390 -1.36 26.64 -3.35
C SER A 390 -1.99 25.95 -2.15
N VAL A 391 -2.32 26.71 -1.11
CA VAL A 391 -2.99 26.17 0.07
C VAL A 391 -4.24 26.97 0.40
N THR A 392 -5.33 26.24 0.65
CA THR A 392 -6.57 26.79 1.19
C THR A 392 -6.87 26.13 2.53
N ALA A 393 -6.76 26.90 3.62
CA ALA A 393 -7.05 26.43 4.97
C ALA A 393 -8.37 27.05 5.50
N ILE A 394 -9.37 26.21 5.85
CA ILE A 394 -10.69 26.68 6.28
C ILE A 394 -11.16 25.94 7.53
N GLY A 395 -11.49 26.67 8.59
CA GLY A 395 -12.15 26.12 9.77
C GLY A 395 -11.32 25.11 10.56
N ASN A 396 -9.98 25.14 10.43
CA ASN A 396 -9.08 24.32 11.23
C ASN A 396 -8.92 24.93 12.63
N PHE A 397 -8.81 24.07 13.65
CA PHE A 397 -8.39 24.43 14.99
C PHE A 397 -6.90 24.12 15.14
N ILE A 398 -6.07 25.15 15.37
CA ILE A 398 -4.62 25.02 15.48
C ILE A 398 -4.18 25.70 16.76
N ASP A 399 -3.81 24.93 17.78
CA ASP A 399 -3.52 25.44 19.12
C ASP A 399 -2.50 24.57 19.86
N ASN A 400 -1.82 25.13 20.86
CA ASN A 400 -0.87 24.42 21.73
C ASN A 400 0.24 23.60 21.04
N ASN A 401 0.59 23.94 19.80
CA ASN A 401 1.77 23.38 19.16
C ASN A 401 3.04 24.06 19.71
N GLY A 402 4.15 23.32 19.82
CA GLY A 402 5.40 23.80 20.42
C GLY A 402 6.11 24.87 19.58
N GLY A 403 5.86 24.86 18.27
CA GLY A 403 6.31 25.88 17.32
C GLY A 403 5.26 26.96 17.07
N ARG A 404 5.24 27.47 15.83
CA ARG A 404 4.22 28.40 15.33
C ARG A 404 2.92 27.64 15.07
N GLY A 405 1.78 28.32 15.21
CA GLY A 405 0.52 27.74 14.75
C GLY A 405 0.56 27.47 13.24
N VAL A 406 0.91 28.50 12.47
CA VAL A 406 1.10 28.41 11.02
C VAL A 406 2.43 29.07 10.65
N ASP A 407 3.25 28.40 9.84
CA ASP A 407 4.47 28.95 9.26
C ASP A 407 4.44 28.88 7.73
N LEU A 408 4.71 30.03 7.10
CA LEU A 408 4.68 30.20 5.66
C LEU A 408 6.06 30.66 5.22
N GLN A 409 6.77 29.77 4.51
CA GLN A 409 8.13 29.98 4.06
C GLN A 409 8.21 29.96 2.53
N THR A 410 9.06 30.81 1.96
CA THR A 410 9.27 30.97 0.51
C THR A 410 10.75 31.07 0.17
#